data_AF-A0A373B5L7-F1
#
_entry.id   AF-A0A373B5L7-F1
#
_cell.length_a   1.000
_cell.length_b   1.000
_cell.length_c   1.000
_cell.angle_alpha   90.00
_cell.angle_beta   90.00
_cell.angle_gamma   90.00
#
_symmetry.space_group_name_H-M   'P 1'
#
loop_
_entity.id
_entity.type
_entity.pdbx_description
1 polymer ?
#
loop_
_entity_poly.entity_id
_entity_poly.type
_entity_poly.pdbx_seq_one_letter_code
_entity_poly.pdbx_strand_id
1 'polypeptide(L)'
;MTLIEKINSIIRDVAELPDRTSPEDFPDALILASDELEDILSKRLTESFRCIKKAAELIWFDNGMVNSLEPLGVKHELLEAWLIREVEADLMKIESDLAQLTEDELNTVCCGEESEQYRLASIQVNDFLGRIFNEEYLVKE
;
A
#
# COMPACT_ATOMS: atom_id res chain seq x y z
N MET A 1 -14.48 0.92 -6.58
CA MET A 1 -14.24 2.20 -5.93
C MET A 1 -12.87 2.09 -5.28
N THR A 2 -11.91 2.87 -5.76
CA THR A 2 -10.57 2.97 -5.17
C THR A 2 -10.71 3.52 -3.76
N LEU A 3 -9.69 3.33 -2.93
CA LEU A 3 -9.78 3.81 -1.55
C LEU A 3 -9.86 5.33 -1.47
N ILE A 4 -9.13 6.03 -2.35
CA ILE A 4 -9.16 7.49 -2.41
C ILE A 4 -10.57 8.01 -2.73
N GLU A 5 -11.34 7.28 -3.53
CA GLU A 5 -12.75 7.59 -3.78
C GLU A 5 -13.61 7.39 -2.52
N LYS A 6 -13.33 6.35 -1.71
CA LYS A 6 -14.02 6.13 -0.42
C LYS A 6 -13.69 7.22 0.60
N ILE A 7 -12.42 7.59 0.73
CA ILE A 7 -11.97 8.67 1.63
C ILE A 7 -12.64 9.98 1.21
N ASN A 8 -12.59 10.32 -0.07
CA ASN A 8 -13.23 11.52 -0.59
C ASN A 8 -14.74 11.54 -0.38
N SER A 9 -15.42 10.39 -0.50
CA SER A 9 -16.84 10.28 -0.17
C SER A 9 -17.11 10.56 1.30
N ILE A 10 -16.33 9.97 2.22
CA ILE A 10 -16.51 10.17 3.66
C ILE A 10 -16.23 11.62 4.04
N ILE A 11 -15.17 12.23 3.51
CA ILE A 11 -14.85 13.65 3.76
C ILE A 11 -16.00 14.54 3.31
N ARG A 12 -16.53 14.29 2.10
CA ARG A 12 -17.67 15.04 1.57
C ARG A 12 -18.91 14.87 2.45
N ASP A 13 -19.25 13.62 2.80
CA ASP A 13 -20.41 13.32 3.63
C ASP A 13 -20.32 14.00 5.00
N VAL A 14 -19.12 14.07 5.59
CA VAL A 14 -18.87 14.75 6.87
C VAL A 14 -18.92 16.26 6.72
N ALA A 15 -18.37 16.82 5.65
CA ALA A 15 -18.37 18.27 5.37
C ALA A 15 -19.77 18.82 5.03
N GLU A 16 -20.67 17.97 4.51
CA GLU A 16 -22.05 18.32 4.18
C GLU A 16 -23.02 18.22 5.38
N LEU A 17 -22.56 17.74 6.55
CA LEU A 17 -23.36 17.74 7.77
C LEU A 17 -23.64 19.18 8.23
N PRO A 18 -24.88 19.49 8.68
CA PRO A 18 -25.21 20.82 9.19
C PRO A 18 -24.26 21.19 10.32
N ASP A 19 -23.70 22.40 10.25
CA ASP A 19 -22.63 22.94 11.09
C ASP A 19 -22.79 22.52 12.57
N ARG A 20 -22.03 21.48 12.95
CA ARG A 20 -21.75 21.09 14.34
C ARG A 20 -20.33 21.47 14.73
N THR A 21 -19.70 22.32 13.92
CA THR A 21 -18.27 22.60 13.90
C THR A 21 -17.96 24.03 14.32
N SER A 22 -18.82 24.64 15.15
CA SER A 22 -18.39 25.84 15.86
C SER A 22 -17.25 25.42 16.79
N PRO A 23 -16.07 26.08 16.74
CA PRO A 23 -14.98 25.83 17.69
C PRO A 23 -15.41 26.00 19.16
N GLU A 24 -16.54 26.68 19.37
CA GLU A 24 -17.18 26.86 20.68
C GLU A 24 -17.85 25.58 21.22
N ASP A 25 -18.33 24.70 20.34
CA ASP A 25 -19.02 23.46 20.73
C ASP A 25 -18.03 22.33 21.08
N PHE A 26 -16.83 22.37 20.50
CA PHE A 26 -15.77 21.37 20.72
C PHE A 26 -14.37 22.02 20.72
N PRO A 27 -14.00 22.76 21.79
CA PRO A 27 -12.74 23.50 21.86
C PRO A 27 -11.49 22.61 21.82
N ASP A 28 -11.64 21.32 22.15
CA ASP A 28 -10.57 20.32 22.12
C ASP A 28 -10.53 19.53 20.79
N ALA A 29 -11.43 19.81 19.84
CA ALA A 29 -11.43 19.12 18.54
C ALA A 29 -10.33 19.67 17.62
N LEU A 30 -9.58 18.76 17.01
CA LEU A 30 -8.61 19.08 15.99
C LEU A 30 -9.33 19.36 14.65
N ILE A 31 -9.29 20.60 14.19
CA ILE A 31 -9.74 20.95 12.83
C ILE A 31 -8.63 20.55 11.86
N LEU A 32 -8.90 19.56 11.02
CA LEU A 32 -7.99 19.11 9.97
C LEU A 32 -8.47 19.64 8.62
N ALA A 33 -7.54 20.09 7.80
CA ALA A 33 -7.83 20.33 6.39
C ALA A 33 -8.03 18.99 5.64
N SER A 34 -8.73 19.04 4.50
CA SER A 34 -9.08 17.83 3.73
C SER A 34 -7.85 17.05 3.26
N ASP A 35 -6.82 17.77 2.84
CA ASP A 35 -5.51 17.24 2.42
C ASP A 35 -4.75 16.61 3.59
N GLU A 36 -4.74 17.27 4.76
CA GLU A 36 -4.12 16.71 5.97
C GLU A 36 -4.77 15.39 6.40
N LEU A 37 -6.10 15.31 6.32
CA LEU A 37 -6.84 14.09 6.63
C LEU A 37 -6.56 12.98 5.60
N GLU A 38 -6.48 13.32 4.31
CA GLU A 38 -6.15 12.39 3.25
C GLU A 38 -4.75 11.78 3.45
N ASP A 39 -3.75 12.60 3.80
CA ASP A 39 -2.40 12.14 4.10
C ASP A 39 -2.34 11.21 5.32
N ILE A 40 -3.05 11.57 6.40
CA ILE A 40 -3.11 10.74 7.62
C ILE A 40 -3.74 9.38 7.33
N LEU A 41 -4.85 9.36 6.59
CA LEU A 41 -5.57 8.13 6.25
C LEU A 41 -4.75 7.26 5.30
N SER A 42 -4.13 7.87 4.29
CA SER A 42 -3.23 7.21 3.35
C SER A 42 -2.08 6.52 4.08
N LYS A 43 -1.41 7.23 4.98
CA LYS A 43 -0.30 6.68 5.78
C LYS A 43 -0.74 5.53 6.68
N ARG A 44 -1.83 5.70 7.43
CA ARG A 44 -2.40 4.66 8.31
C ARG A 44 -2.76 3.39 7.55
N LEU A 45 -3.24 3.54 6.33
CA LEU A 45 -3.59 2.41 5.50
C LEU A 45 -2.36 1.70 4.96
N THR A 46 -1.36 2.41 4.43
CA THR A 46 -0.18 1.73 3.91
C THR A 46 0.61 1.02 5.01
N GLU A 47 0.52 1.47 6.26
CA GLU A 47 1.00 0.74 7.44
C GLU A 47 0.33 -0.64 7.62
N SER A 48 -0.88 -0.84 7.08
CA SER A 48 -1.62 -2.10 7.15
C SER A 48 -1.12 -3.15 6.15
N PHE A 49 -0.38 -2.75 5.11
CA PHE A 49 0.14 -3.64 4.06
C PHE A 49 1.59 -4.06 4.32
N ARG A 50 1.84 -4.57 5.53
CA ARG A 50 3.20 -4.90 6.01
C ARG A 50 3.82 -6.08 5.25
N CYS A 51 3.02 -7.07 4.89
CA CYS A 51 3.49 -8.27 4.19
C CYS A 51 3.81 -7.95 2.74
N ILE A 52 3.01 -7.09 2.09
CA ILE A 52 3.33 -6.54 0.78
C ILE A 52 4.65 -5.74 0.82
N LYS A 53 4.83 -4.85 1.81
CA LYS A 53 6.10 -4.11 1.95
C LYS A 53 7.29 -5.05 2.15
N LYS A 54 7.16 -6.06 3.03
CA LYS A 54 8.21 -7.07 3.23
C LYS A 54 8.53 -7.84 1.94
N ALA A 55 7.50 -8.25 1.18
CA ALA A 55 7.69 -8.93 -0.09
C ALA A 55 8.41 -8.05 -1.12
N ALA A 56 8.04 -6.77 -1.20
CA ALA A 56 8.68 -5.80 -2.07
C ALA A 56 10.16 -5.61 -1.72
N GLU A 57 10.48 -5.45 -0.43
CA GLU A 57 11.86 -5.36 0.04
C GLU A 57 12.70 -6.58 -0.38
N LEU A 58 12.17 -7.80 -0.18
CA LEU A 58 12.85 -9.02 -0.59
C LEU A 58 13.18 -9.02 -2.10
N ILE A 59 12.18 -8.68 -2.92
CA ILE A 59 12.34 -8.56 -4.38
C ILE A 59 13.42 -7.52 -4.73
N TRP A 60 13.36 -6.33 -4.13
CA TRP A 60 14.28 -5.25 -4.46
C TRP A 60 15.71 -5.53 -4.03
N PHE A 61 15.90 -6.16 -2.86
CA PHE A 61 17.23 -6.52 -2.37
C PHE A 61 17.84 -7.64 -3.20
N ASP A 62 17.07 -8.68 -3.51
CA ASP A 62 17.54 -9.81 -4.32
C ASP A 62 17.97 -9.35 -5.73
N ASN A 63 17.25 -8.38 -6.29
CA ASN A 63 17.50 -7.87 -7.64
C ASN A 63 18.42 -6.63 -7.70
N GLY A 64 18.99 -6.20 -6.57
CA GLY A 64 19.91 -5.05 -6.53
C GLY A 64 19.27 -3.70 -6.89
N MET A 65 17.94 -3.60 -6.76
CA MET A 65 17.18 -2.39 -7.07
C MET A 65 17.38 -1.31 -6.00
N VAL A 66 17.74 -1.69 -4.76
CA VAL A 66 18.11 -0.74 -3.71
C VAL A 66 19.59 -0.41 -3.81
N ASN A 67 19.92 0.86 -4.04
CA ASN A 67 21.30 1.33 -4.16
C ASN A 67 21.43 2.81 -3.75
N SER A 68 22.62 3.40 -3.90
CA SER A 68 22.86 4.80 -3.53
C SER A 68 22.08 5.83 -4.35
N LEU A 69 21.65 5.47 -5.57
CA LEU A 69 20.83 6.30 -6.45
C LEU A 69 19.34 6.04 -6.26
N GLU A 70 18.98 4.84 -5.82
CA GLU A 70 17.61 4.42 -5.52
C GLU A 70 17.51 3.92 -4.07
N PRO A 71 17.47 4.84 -3.09
CA PRO A 71 17.42 4.46 -1.69
C PRO A 71 16.11 3.79 -1.33
N LEU A 72 16.15 2.88 -0.35
CA LEU A 72 14.99 2.14 0.13
C LEU A 72 13.81 3.04 0.51
N GLY A 73 14.07 4.17 1.19
CA GLY A 73 13.04 5.11 1.59
C GLY A 73 12.25 5.68 0.41
N VAL A 74 12.94 6.02 -0.69
CA VAL A 74 12.28 6.52 -1.91
C VAL A 74 11.45 5.42 -2.57
N LYS A 75 11.94 4.17 -2.61
CA LYS A 75 11.15 3.05 -3.11
C LYS A 75 9.90 2.78 -2.27
N HIS A 76 9.98 2.94 -0.95
CA HIS A 76 8.82 2.83 -0.06
C HIS A 76 7.77 3.88 -0.38
N GLU A 77 8.18 5.16 -0.50
CA GLU A 77 7.26 6.26 -0.83
C GLU A 77 6.54 6.02 -2.17
N LEU A 78 7.27 5.54 -3.19
CA LEU A 78 6.70 5.23 -4.50
C LEU A 78 5.76 4.03 -4.46
N LEU A 79 6.11 2.97 -3.72
CA LEU A 79 5.23 1.82 -3.51
C LEU A 79 3.95 2.25 -2.78
N GLU A 80 4.07 3.03 -1.71
CA GLU A 80 2.92 3.52 -0.94
C GLU A 80 1.96 4.35 -1.79
N ALA A 81 2.50 5.29 -2.58
CA ALA A 81 1.71 6.10 -3.51
C ALA A 81 1.00 5.24 -4.57
N TRP A 82 1.62 4.15 -5.01
CA TRP A 82 1.03 3.20 -5.96
C TRP A 82 -0.08 2.35 -5.32
N LEU A 83 0.13 1.80 -4.13
CA LEU A 83 -0.86 1.00 -3.42
C LEU A 83 -2.18 1.76 -3.18
N ILE A 84 -2.12 3.06 -2.90
CA ILE A 84 -3.32 3.89 -2.69
C ILE A 84 -4.22 3.95 -3.94
N ARG A 85 -3.63 3.78 -5.14
CA ARG A 85 -4.35 3.82 -6.43
C ARG A 85 -4.95 2.46 -6.81
N GLU A 86 -4.46 1.38 -6.21
CA GLU A 86 -4.93 0.02 -6.49
C GLU A 86 -6.29 -0.26 -5.84
N VAL A 87 -6.88 -1.40 -6.22
CA VAL A 87 -8.16 -1.85 -5.68
C VAL A 87 -7.95 -2.42 -4.27
N GLU A 88 -8.49 -1.74 -3.26
CA GLU A 88 -8.34 -2.11 -1.84
C GLU A 88 -8.68 -3.57 -1.54
N ALA A 89 -9.76 -4.09 -2.14
CA ALA A 89 -10.19 -5.47 -1.92
C ALA A 89 -9.13 -6.49 -2.39
N ASP A 90 -8.44 -6.19 -3.48
CA ASP A 90 -7.36 -7.03 -4.00
C ASP A 90 -6.13 -6.92 -3.11
N LEU A 91 -5.75 -5.71 -2.69
CA LEU A 91 -4.62 -5.50 -1.78
C LEU A 91 -4.82 -6.23 -0.44
N MET A 92 -6.02 -6.14 0.16
CA MET A 92 -6.34 -6.82 1.40
C MET A 92 -6.26 -8.34 1.26
N LYS A 93 -6.66 -8.87 0.10
CA LYS A 93 -6.56 -10.30 -0.18
C LYS A 93 -5.10 -10.72 -0.35
N ILE A 94 -4.31 -9.98 -1.13
CA ILE A 94 -2.88 -10.24 -1.33
C ILE A 94 -2.13 -10.17 0.00
N GLU A 95 -2.37 -9.15 0.80
CA GLU A 95 -1.78 -8.99 2.13
C GLU A 95 -2.11 -10.19 3.03
N SER A 96 -3.38 -10.63 3.02
CA SER A 96 -3.83 -11.81 3.77
C SER A 96 -3.19 -13.11 3.28
N ASP A 97 -3.06 -13.30 1.97
CA ASP A 97 -2.44 -14.48 1.37
C ASP A 97 -0.93 -14.53 1.73
N LEU A 98 -0.23 -13.40 1.62
CA LEU A 98 1.18 -13.28 2.00
C LEU A 98 1.40 -13.49 3.51
N ALA A 99 0.46 -13.06 4.35
CA ALA A 99 0.54 -13.24 5.80
C ALA A 99 0.43 -14.71 6.26
N GLN A 100 -0.08 -15.60 5.41
CA GLN A 100 -0.17 -17.03 5.69
C GLN A 100 1.12 -17.79 5.38
N LEU A 101 2.02 -17.19 4.59
CA LEU A 101 3.30 -17.79 4.23
C LEU A 101 4.25 -17.74 5.42
N THR A 102 5.00 -18.82 5.61
CA THR A 102 6.19 -18.81 6.46
C THR A 102 7.28 -17.93 5.85
N GLU A 103 8.30 -17.60 6.63
CA GLU A 103 9.41 -16.77 6.14
C GLU A 103 10.17 -17.42 4.97
N ASP A 104 10.38 -18.74 5.02
CA ASP A 104 11.04 -19.48 3.94
C ASP A 104 10.17 -19.54 2.68
N GLU A 105 8.87 -19.75 2.84
CA GLU A 105 7.92 -19.73 1.72
C GLU A 105 7.82 -18.34 1.10
N LEU A 106 7.77 -17.27 1.91
CA LEU A 106 7.76 -15.90 1.43
C LEU A 106 9.03 -15.59 0.63
N ASN A 107 10.21 -15.96 1.14
CA ASN A 107 11.47 -15.83 0.40
C ASN A 107 11.43 -16.58 -0.94
N THR A 108 10.86 -17.79 -0.95
CA THR A 108 10.74 -18.61 -2.17
C THR A 108 9.77 -17.98 -3.16
N VAL A 109 8.64 -17.45 -2.69
CA VAL A 109 7.65 -16.74 -3.53
C VAL A 109 8.23 -15.44 -4.11
N CYS A 110 9.08 -14.73 -3.37
CA CYS A 110 9.65 -13.45 -3.81
C CYS A 110 10.89 -13.61 -4.71
N CYS A 111 11.72 -14.62 -4.45
CA CYS A 111 13.08 -14.72 -5.00
C CYS A 111 13.43 -16.11 -5.57
N GLY A 112 12.53 -17.08 -5.44
CA GLY A 112 12.75 -18.47 -5.89
C GLY A 112 12.50 -18.68 -7.39
N GLU A 113 12.58 -19.91 -7.86
CA GLU A 113 12.25 -20.23 -9.25
C GLU A 113 10.76 -20.07 -9.52
N GLU A 114 10.40 -19.58 -10.71
CA GLU A 114 9.01 -19.36 -11.13
C GLU A 114 8.10 -20.57 -10.89
N SER A 115 8.62 -21.78 -11.14
CA SER A 115 7.88 -23.03 -10.91
C SER A 115 7.55 -23.33 -9.44
N GLU A 116 8.36 -22.82 -8.50
CA GLU A 116 8.15 -22.93 -7.06
C GLU A 116 7.23 -21.82 -6.55
N GLN A 117 7.38 -20.60 -7.07
CA GLN A 117 6.50 -19.46 -6.77
C GLN A 117 5.03 -19.80 -7.06
N TYR A 118 4.73 -20.37 -8.24
CA TYR A 118 3.36 -20.77 -8.62
C TYR A 118 2.80 -21.96 -7.83
N ARG A 119 3.63 -22.70 -7.08
CA ARG A 119 3.15 -23.74 -6.17
C ARG A 119 2.74 -23.20 -4.80
N LEU A 120 3.42 -22.15 -4.34
CA LEU A 120 3.27 -21.61 -3.00
C LEU A 120 2.28 -20.44 -2.93
N ALA A 121 2.18 -19.65 -4.00
CA ALA A 121 1.33 -18.47 -4.05
C ALA A 121 0.27 -18.58 -5.16
N SER A 122 -0.85 -17.89 -4.95
CA SER A 122 -1.90 -17.79 -5.96
C SER A 122 -1.41 -17.03 -7.19
N ILE A 123 -2.04 -17.26 -8.35
CA ILE A 123 -1.74 -16.50 -9.59
C ILE A 123 -1.84 -14.99 -9.32
N GLN A 124 -2.86 -14.56 -8.57
CA GLN A 124 -3.05 -13.16 -8.23
C GLN A 124 -1.87 -12.58 -7.43
N VAL A 125 -1.33 -13.32 -6.46
CA VAL A 125 -0.15 -12.87 -5.70
C VAL A 125 1.08 -12.82 -6.59
N ASN A 126 1.34 -13.86 -7.38
CA ASN A 126 2.50 -13.89 -8.28
C ASN A 126 2.45 -12.77 -9.32
N ASP A 127 1.28 -12.54 -9.93
CA ASP A 127 1.08 -11.45 -10.89
C ASP A 127 1.33 -10.09 -10.22
N PHE A 128 0.82 -9.89 -9.00
CA PHE A 128 1.03 -8.66 -8.25
C PHE A 128 2.52 -8.43 -7.89
N LEU A 129 3.21 -9.46 -7.39
CA LEU A 129 4.64 -9.38 -7.10
C LEU A 129 5.46 -9.16 -8.37
N GLY A 130 5.04 -9.73 -9.49
CA GLY A 130 5.62 -9.46 -10.81
C GLY A 130 5.53 -7.98 -11.20
N ARG A 131 4.43 -7.29 -10.87
CA ARG A 131 4.29 -5.84 -11.09
C ARG A 131 5.26 -5.03 -10.22
N ILE A 132 5.53 -5.48 -8.99
CA ILE A 132 6.56 -4.89 -8.12
C ILE A 132 7.96 -5.10 -8.70
N PHE A 133 8.26 -6.31 -9.16
CA PHE A 133 9.53 -6.64 -9.81
C PHE A 133 9.76 -5.81 -11.09
N ASN A 134 8.71 -5.63 -11.90
CA ASN A 134 8.76 -4.79 -13.10
C ASN A 134 8.74 -3.28 -12.82
N GLU A 135 8.72 -2.90 -11.53
CA GLU A 135 8.72 -1.52 -11.07
C GLU A 135 7.57 -0.68 -11.66
N GLU A 136 6.38 -1.27 -11.82
CA GLU A 136 5.21 -0.58 -12.42
C GLU A 136 4.74 0.64 -11.61
N TYR A 137 5.17 0.75 -10.35
CA TYR A 137 4.95 1.92 -9.49
C TYR A 137 5.81 3.13 -9.87
N LEU A 138 6.88 2.94 -10.66
CA LEU A 138 7.65 4.02 -11.26
C LEU A 138 6.88 4.56 -12.47
N VAL A 139 5.98 5.52 -12.24
CA VAL A 139 5.31 6.21 -13.35
C VAL A 139 6.40 6.85 -14.22
N LYS A 140 6.62 6.32 -15.42
CA LYS A 140 7.50 6.94 -16.41
C LYS A 140 6.81 8.21 -16.92
N GLU A 141 7.40 9.37 -16.62
CA GLU A 141 7.08 10.64 -17.29
C GLU A 141 7.30 10.54 -18.81
#